data_AF-K8F466-F1
#
_entry.id   AF-K8F466-F1
#
_cell.length_a   1.000
_cell.length_b   1.000
_cell.length_c   1.000
_cell.angle_alpha   90.00
_cell.angle_beta   90.00
_cell.angle_gamma   90.00
#
_symmetry.space_group_name_H-M   'P 1'
#
loop_
_entity.id
_entity.type
_entity.pdbx_description
1 polymer ?
#
loop_
_entity_poly.entity_id
_entity_poly.type
_entity_poly.pdbx_seq_one_letter_code
_entity_poly.pdbx_strand_id
1 'polypeptide(L)'
;MKTTTKPFSLTYVRYPIIDDSYYFKGKFLAIASLSPIFTVAHTIACFCSQRELFDFTLVVGIFLNECLAQLLKHYLQQERPKSCQRLDFCDTHGMPSSHAQLAFFNSAMSVLVLLRRWKHAKKYRGEGEKAGVDVSSSVLSLMTVPIAVIVGYSRVELGYHTIEQVVAGAAIGLMFGSMWFLVTTRVFAKQFSELVKEDDDHASNSARVRGKKRRRFGKLLRETLNMRDSSMCANPLTISRERVELENFAFPMKDVVGLLNTPSLKKVD
;
A
#
# COMPACT_ATOMS: atom_id res chain seq x y z
N MET A 1 -25.17 -27.55 28.49
CA MET A 1 -24.68 -28.22 27.25
C MET A 1 -23.17 -28.02 27.13
N LYS A 2 -22.39 -29.09 27.03
CA LYS A 2 -20.95 -29.01 26.73
C LYS A 2 -20.81 -28.59 25.26
N THR A 3 -20.48 -27.33 25.00
CA THR A 3 -20.16 -26.86 23.64
C THR A 3 -18.78 -27.38 23.27
N THR A 4 -18.72 -28.29 22.29
CA THR A 4 -17.45 -28.84 21.80
C THR A 4 -16.80 -27.85 20.84
N THR A 5 -15.51 -27.58 21.00
CA THR A 5 -14.75 -26.70 20.10
C THR A 5 -13.84 -27.53 19.21
N LYS A 6 -13.74 -27.22 17.92
CA LYS A 6 -12.78 -27.87 17.01
C LYS A 6 -11.65 -26.90 16.63
N PRO A 7 -10.38 -27.30 16.76
CA PRO A 7 -9.28 -26.51 16.22
C PRO A 7 -9.27 -26.59 14.69
N PHE A 8 -9.00 -25.48 14.03
CA PHE A 8 -8.62 -25.47 12.64
C PHE A 8 -7.19 -25.98 12.52
N SER A 9 -6.99 -27.15 11.89
CA SER A 9 -5.72 -27.90 11.94
C SER A 9 -4.50 -27.12 11.44
N LEU A 10 -4.68 -26.10 10.60
CA LEU A 10 -3.57 -25.31 10.04
C LEU A 10 -3.00 -24.29 11.04
N THR A 11 -3.83 -23.71 11.91
CA THR A 11 -3.46 -22.52 12.71
C THR A 11 -3.96 -22.57 14.14
N TYR A 12 -4.50 -23.72 14.58
CA TYR A 12 -5.07 -23.95 15.91
C TYR A 12 -6.22 -22.99 16.33
N VAL A 13 -6.75 -22.18 15.40
CA VAL A 13 -7.92 -21.33 15.68
C VAL A 13 -9.13 -22.21 15.98
N ARG A 14 -9.64 -22.15 17.20
CA ARG A 14 -10.83 -22.88 17.62
C ARG A 14 -12.10 -22.14 17.24
N TYR A 15 -13.11 -22.90 16.83
CA TYR A 15 -14.48 -22.42 16.64
C TYR A 15 -15.46 -23.33 17.38
N PRO A 16 -16.54 -22.78 17.96
CA PRO A 16 -17.54 -23.57 18.66
C PRO A 16 -18.38 -24.36 17.65
N ILE A 17 -18.59 -25.64 17.92
CA ILE A 17 -19.53 -26.51 17.19
C ILE A 17 -20.82 -26.49 18.01
N ILE A 18 -21.81 -25.73 17.55
CA ILE A 18 -23.12 -25.64 18.18
C ILE A 18 -24.12 -26.47 17.38
N ASP A 19 -24.18 -26.26 16.06
CA ASP A 19 -25.03 -26.99 15.11
C ASP A 19 -24.28 -27.24 13.77
N ASP A 20 -24.73 -28.19 12.95
CA ASP A 20 -24.14 -28.50 11.63
C ASP A 20 -24.13 -27.30 10.67
N SER A 21 -25.15 -26.43 10.74
CA SER A 21 -25.19 -25.16 10.00
C SER A 21 -24.12 -24.17 10.50
N TYR A 22 -23.90 -24.12 11.82
CA TYR A 22 -22.90 -23.27 12.45
C TYR A 22 -21.46 -23.75 12.16
N TYR A 23 -21.27 -25.04 11.88
CA TYR A 23 -19.97 -25.61 11.53
C TYR A 23 -19.34 -24.95 10.29
N PHE A 24 -20.12 -24.81 9.20
CA PHE A 24 -19.63 -24.18 7.97
C PHE A 24 -19.33 -22.69 8.15
N LYS A 25 -20.23 -21.97 8.84
CA LYS A 25 -20.04 -20.54 9.17
C LYS A 25 -18.80 -20.34 10.04
N GLY A 26 -18.65 -21.13 11.12
CA GLY A 26 -17.51 -21.07 12.03
C GLY A 26 -16.18 -21.35 11.34
N LYS A 27 -16.14 -22.35 10.46
CA LYS A 27 -14.94 -22.66 9.65
C LYS A 27 -14.58 -21.52 8.71
N PHE A 28 -15.56 -20.94 8.01
CA PHE A 28 -15.32 -19.78 7.15
C PHE A 28 -14.78 -18.58 7.93
N LEU A 29 -15.38 -18.26 9.07
CA LEU A 29 -14.93 -17.15 9.93
C LEU A 29 -13.55 -17.40 10.53
N ALA A 30 -13.22 -18.65 10.87
CA ALA A 30 -11.88 -19.02 11.32
C ALA A 30 -10.84 -18.76 10.23
N ILE A 31 -11.12 -19.14 8.97
CA ILE A 31 -10.25 -18.85 7.82
C ILE A 31 -10.15 -17.34 7.60
N ALA A 32 -11.27 -16.61 7.64
CA ALA A 32 -11.27 -15.17 7.46
C ALA A 32 -10.42 -14.46 8.51
N SER A 33 -10.41 -14.96 9.75
CA SER A 33 -9.57 -14.42 10.83
C SER A 33 -8.06 -14.57 10.58
N LEU A 34 -7.64 -15.42 9.63
CA LEU A 34 -6.23 -15.58 9.26
C LEU A 34 -5.77 -14.55 8.22
N SER A 35 -6.68 -13.75 7.64
CA SER A 35 -6.31 -12.78 6.61
C SER A 35 -5.20 -11.81 7.02
N PRO A 36 -5.10 -11.32 8.28
CA PRO A 36 -4.01 -10.43 8.66
C PRO A 36 -2.63 -11.09 8.56
N ILE A 37 -2.52 -12.39 8.88
CA ILE A 37 -1.26 -13.14 8.75
C ILE A 37 -0.86 -13.25 7.28
N PHE A 38 -1.82 -13.53 6.39
CA PHE A 38 -1.58 -13.53 4.95
C PHE A 38 -1.17 -12.14 4.43
N THR A 39 -1.74 -11.06 4.98
CA THR A 39 -1.28 -9.69 4.68
C THR A 39 0.17 -9.48 5.07
N VAL A 40 0.59 -9.91 6.27
CA VAL A 40 2.00 -9.81 6.68
C VAL A 40 2.91 -10.61 5.74
N ALA A 41 2.57 -11.88 5.47
CA ALA A 41 3.37 -12.71 4.57
C ALA A 41 3.46 -12.14 3.16
N HIS A 42 2.34 -11.63 2.62
CA HIS A 42 2.28 -11.00 1.30
C HIS A 42 3.16 -9.75 1.23
N THR A 43 3.04 -8.85 2.20
CA THR A 43 3.83 -7.60 2.22
C THR A 43 5.33 -7.87 2.34
N ILE A 44 5.75 -8.84 3.17
CA ILE A 44 7.15 -9.26 3.25
C ILE A 44 7.62 -9.87 1.92
N ALA A 45 6.80 -10.73 1.29
CA ALA A 45 7.15 -11.34 0.01
C ALA A 45 7.29 -10.29 -1.11
N CYS A 46 6.40 -9.29 -1.16
CA CYS A 46 6.50 -8.14 -2.07
C CYS A 46 7.79 -7.36 -1.83
N PHE A 47 8.09 -7.01 -0.58
CA PHE A 47 9.35 -6.34 -0.24
C PHE A 47 10.58 -7.15 -0.67
N CYS A 48 10.62 -8.45 -0.41
CA CYS A 48 11.75 -9.30 -0.81
C CYS A 48 11.92 -9.40 -2.32
N SER A 49 10.81 -9.40 -3.07
CA SER A 49 10.79 -9.57 -4.53
C SER A 49 11.10 -8.28 -5.28
N GLN A 50 10.46 -7.18 -4.87
CA GLN A 50 10.52 -5.89 -5.57
C GLN A 50 11.57 -4.96 -4.97
N ARG A 51 11.89 -5.13 -3.68
CA ARG A 51 12.80 -4.29 -2.89
C ARG A 51 12.45 -2.80 -2.97
N GLU A 52 11.16 -2.51 -3.11
CA GLU A 52 10.67 -1.13 -3.15
C GLU A 52 10.62 -0.53 -1.74
N LEU A 53 10.97 0.75 -1.66
CA LEU A 53 10.93 1.51 -0.40
C LEU A 53 9.52 1.55 0.18
N PHE A 54 8.49 1.59 -0.67
CA PHE A 54 7.11 1.59 -0.21
C PHE A 54 6.77 0.31 0.56
N ASP A 55 7.10 -0.86 0.01
CA ASP A 55 6.88 -2.15 0.68
C ASP A 55 7.66 -2.25 1.99
N PHE A 56 8.91 -1.76 2.02
CA PHE A 56 9.70 -1.68 3.25
C PHE A 56 8.97 -0.86 4.32
N THR A 57 8.49 0.34 3.97
CA THR A 57 7.77 1.19 4.92
C THR A 57 6.45 0.58 5.37
N LEU A 58 5.82 -0.25 4.54
CA LEU A 58 4.61 -0.98 4.92
C LEU A 58 4.92 -2.10 5.93
N VAL A 59 6.01 -2.85 5.73
CA VAL A 59 6.49 -3.87 6.68
C VAL A 59 6.83 -3.23 8.04
N VAL A 60 7.54 -2.11 8.04
CA VAL A 60 7.83 -1.35 9.27
C VAL A 60 6.54 -0.87 9.94
N GLY A 61 5.58 -0.36 9.16
CA GLY A 61 4.28 0.08 9.67
C GLY A 61 3.48 -1.05 10.32
N ILE A 62 3.49 -2.24 9.72
CA ILE A 62 2.87 -3.46 10.29
C ILE A 62 3.49 -3.80 11.63
N PHE A 63 4.83 -3.82 11.70
CA PHE A 63 5.56 -4.13 12.93
C PHE A 63 5.22 -3.12 14.04
N LEU A 64 5.28 -1.82 13.75
CA LEU A 64 4.97 -0.78 14.72
C LEU A 64 3.50 -0.81 15.15
N ASN A 65 2.58 -1.13 14.23
CA ASN A 65 1.17 -1.30 14.56
C ASN A 65 0.95 -2.46 15.54
N GLU A 66 1.67 -3.58 15.39
CA GLU A 66 1.62 -4.69 16.33
C GLU A 66 2.23 -4.31 17.68
N CYS A 67 3.37 -3.62 17.70
CA CYS A 67 3.95 -3.08 18.94
C CYS A 67 2.96 -2.17 19.67
N LEU A 68 2.26 -1.28 18.96
CA LEU A 68 1.22 -0.43 19.54
C LEU A 68 0.08 -1.25 20.13
N ALA A 69 -0.38 -2.30 19.44
CA ALA A 69 -1.43 -3.17 19.96
C ALA A 69 -1.01 -3.86 21.27
N GLN A 70 0.24 -4.36 21.35
CA GLN A 70 0.77 -5.03 22.54
C GLN A 70 0.96 -4.04 23.70
N LEU A 71 1.47 -2.84 23.43
CA LEU A 71 1.59 -1.78 24.44
C LEU A 71 0.22 -1.41 25.00
N LEU A 72 -0.78 -1.17 24.14
CA LEU A 72 -2.12 -0.81 24.59
C LEU A 72 -2.77 -1.92 25.41
N LYS A 73 -2.57 -3.18 25.04
CA LYS A 73 -3.02 -4.33 25.86
C LYS A 73 -2.35 -4.37 27.23
N HIS A 74 -1.06 -4.04 27.30
CA HIS A 74 -0.34 -4.00 28.55
C HIS A 74 -0.85 -2.88 29.48
N TYR A 75 -1.23 -1.72 28.93
CA TYR A 75 -1.75 -0.58 29.70
C TYR A 75 -3.23 -0.70 30.07
N LEU A 76 -4.09 -1.12 29.14
CA LEU A 76 -5.54 -1.14 29.35
C LEU A 76 -6.00 -2.34 30.18
N GLN A 77 -5.32 -3.46 30.05
CA GLN A 77 -5.57 -4.69 30.81
C GLN A 77 -7.03 -5.18 30.82
N GLN A 78 -7.83 -4.82 29.80
CA GLN A 78 -9.23 -5.21 29.75
C GLN A 78 -9.37 -6.73 29.55
N GLU A 79 -10.21 -7.36 30.35
CA GLU A 79 -10.51 -8.79 30.25
C GLU A 79 -11.22 -9.15 28.93
N ARG A 80 -11.01 -10.39 28.48
CA ARG A 80 -11.72 -10.97 27.34
C ARG A 80 -13.12 -11.43 27.74
N PRO A 81 -14.07 -11.57 26.77
CA PRO A 81 -15.39 -12.08 27.08
C PRO A 81 -15.32 -13.50 27.67
N LYS A 82 -16.27 -13.85 28.55
CA LYS A 82 -16.35 -15.19 29.18
C LYS A 82 -16.46 -16.34 28.16
N SER A 83 -16.95 -16.06 26.95
CA SER A 83 -16.92 -17.00 25.82
C SER A 83 -15.52 -17.44 25.43
N CYS A 84 -14.53 -16.57 25.62
CA CYS A 84 -13.13 -16.78 25.26
C CYS A 84 -12.49 -17.84 26.15
N GLN A 85 -12.85 -17.95 27.44
CA GLN A 85 -12.27 -18.96 28.34
C GLN A 85 -12.43 -20.41 27.86
N ARG A 86 -13.35 -20.66 26.92
CA ARG A 86 -13.58 -21.97 26.27
C ARG A 86 -12.69 -22.22 25.04
N LEU A 87 -11.94 -21.21 24.62
CA LEU A 87 -11.05 -21.19 23.48
C LEU A 87 -9.64 -21.02 24.05
N ASP A 88 -8.89 -22.11 24.23
CA ASP A 88 -7.47 -22.08 24.60
C ASP A 88 -6.79 -20.93 23.82
N PHE A 89 -6.00 -20.05 24.47
CA PHE A 89 -5.46 -18.74 24.00
C PHE A 89 -6.12 -17.44 24.51
N CYS A 90 -6.87 -17.47 25.63
CA CYS A 90 -7.55 -16.28 26.17
C CYS A 90 -6.93 -15.67 27.43
N ASP A 91 -5.72 -16.08 27.82
CA ASP A 91 -4.99 -15.56 28.99
C ASP A 91 -4.35 -14.17 28.75
N THR A 92 -4.57 -13.58 27.57
CA THR A 92 -4.07 -12.26 27.20
C THR A 92 -5.17 -11.21 27.23
N HIS A 93 -4.82 -9.95 27.51
CA HIS A 93 -5.76 -8.83 27.50
C HIS A 93 -6.47 -8.66 26.14
N GLY A 94 -7.73 -8.25 26.21
CA GLY A 94 -8.66 -8.24 25.09
C GLY A 94 -8.73 -6.93 24.29
N MET A 95 -8.27 -5.81 24.85
CA MET A 95 -8.34 -4.50 24.20
C MET A 95 -6.96 -3.92 23.88
N PRO A 96 -6.74 -3.42 22.67
CA PRO A 96 -7.58 -3.57 21.47
C PRO A 96 -7.46 -4.96 20.82
N SER A 97 -8.41 -5.30 19.95
CA SER A 97 -8.28 -6.49 19.08
C SER A 97 -7.17 -6.28 18.03
N SER A 98 -6.02 -6.95 18.19
CA SER A 98 -4.90 -6.85 17.23
C SER A 98 -5.30 -7.24 15.79
N HIS A 99 -6.17 -8.24 15.64
CA HIS A 99 -6.64 -8.68 14.32
C HIS A 99 -7.44 -7.58 13.61
N ALA A 100 -8.38 -6.95 14.33
CA ALA A 100 -9.12 -5.82 13.79
C ALA A 100 -8.18 -4.64 13.53
N GLN A 101 -7.30 -4.31 14.48
CA GLN A 101 -6.36 -3.20 14.34
C GLN A 101 -5.47 -3.34 13.10
N LEU A 102 -4.86 -4.50 12.88
CA LEU A 102 -4.02 -4.75 11.71
C LEU A 102 -4.83 -4.74 10.39
N ALA A 103 -6.03 -5.31 10.38
CA ALA A 103 -6.87 -5.32 9.18
C ALA A 103 -7.33 -3.91 8.79
N PHE A 104 -7.74 -3.09 9.75
CA PHE A 104 -8.14 -1.70 9.52
C PHE A 104 -6.94 -0.78 9.23
N PHE A 105 -5.76 -1.04 9.80
CA PHE A 105 -4.50 -0.39 9.40
C PHE A 105 -4.21 -0.63 7.91
N ASN A 106 -4.24 -1.89 7.48
CA ASN A 106 -3.99 -2.25 6.08
C ASN A 106 -5.04 -1.62 5.16
N SER A 107 -6.31 -1.66 5.54
CA SER A 107 -7.38 -1.06 4.77
C SER A 107 -7.22 0.47 4.61
N ALA A 108 -6.89 1.18 5.70
CA ALA A 108 -6.60 2.62 5.64
C ALA A 108 -5.43 2.92 4.69
N MET A 109 -4.33 2.16 4.80
CA MET A 109 -3.17 2.31 3.92
C MET A 109 -3.54 2.09 2.45
N SER A 110 -4.20 0.99 2.11
CA SER A 110 -4.60 0.67 0.73
C SER A 110 -5.51 1.72 0.12
N VAL A 111 -6.53 2.18 0.87
CA VAL A 111 -7.47 3.21 0.39
C VAL A 111 -6.78 4.55 0.20
N LEU A 112 -5.95 5.00 1.14
CA LEU A 112 -5.26 6.30 1.04
C LEU A 112 -4.25 6.31 -0.11
N VAL A 113 -3.54 5.21 -0.34
CA VAL A 113 -2.64 5.04 -1.49
C VAL A 113 -3.43 5.09 -2.80
N LEU A 114 -4.56 4.39 -2.88
CA LEU A 114 -5.44 4.43 -4.05
C LEU A 114 -5.92 5.86 -4.34
N LEU A 115 -6.41 6.57 -3.33
CA LEU A 115 -6.86 7.96 -3.45
C LEU A 115 -5.75 8.90 -3.92
N ARG A 116 -4.51 8.69 -3.43
CA ARG A 116 -3.35 9.46 -3.90
C ARG A 116 -3.03 9.16 -5.37
N ARG A 117 -3.05 7.89 -5.78
CA ARG A 117 -2.85 7.47 -7.17
C ARG A 117 -3.91 8.10 -8.09
N TRP A 118 -5.17 8.07 -7.70
CA TRP A 118 -6.27 8.71 -8.45
C TRP A 118 -6.12 10.22 -8.57
N LYS A 119 -5.77 10.92 -7.48
CA LYS A 119 -5.50 12.36 -7.52
C LYS A 119 -4.33 12.71 -8.44
N HIS A 120 -3.26 11.91 -8.41
CA HIS A 120 -2.11 12.08 -9.28
C HIS A 120 -2.49 11.86 -10.75
N ALA A 121 -3.18 10.76 -11.07
CA ALA A 121 -3.65 10.46 -12.41
C ALA A 121 -4.57 11.57 -12.96
N LYS A 122 -5.48 12.12 -12.14
CA LYS A 122 -6.35 13.23 -12.53
C LYS A 122 -5.57 14.54 -12.80
N LYS A 123 -4.54 14.83 -12.01
CA LYS A 123 -3.74 16.06 -12.12
C LYS A 123 -2.89 16.12 -13.39
N TYR A 124 -2.29 14.99 -13.78
CA TYR A 124 -1.38 14.90 -14.93
C TYR A 124 -2.08 14.38 -16.20
N ARG A 125 -3.42 14.35 -16.20
CA ARG A 125 -4.23 13.92 -17.33
C ARG A 125 -4.22 14.99 -18.43
N GLY A 126 -3.94 14.61 -19.67
CA GLY A 126 -4.23 15.42 -20.86
C GLY A 126 -5.71 15.37 -21.22
N GLU A 127 -6.24 16.41 -21.87
CA GLU A 127 -7.61 16.41 -22.39
C GLU A 127 -7.80 15.22 -23.35
N GLY A 128 -8.81 14.38 -23.09
CA GLY A 128 -9.14 13.22 -23.93
C GLY A 128 -8.51 11.88 -23.54
N GLU A 129 -7.48 11.82 -22.70
CA GLU A 129 -6.92 10.53 -22.26
C GLU A 129 -7.84 9.84 -21.24
N LYS A 130 -8.08 8.53 -21.40
CA LYS A 130 -8.73 7.71 -20.37
C LYS A 130 -7.79 7.61 -19.18
N ALA A 131 -8.33 7.72 -17.97
CA ALA A 131 -7.53 7.56 -16.76
C ALA A 131 -6.89 6.17 -16.78
N GLY A 132 -5.57 6.10 -16.95
CA GLY A 132 -4.77 4.87 -16.90
C GLY A 132 -4.64 4.35 -15.47
N VAL A 133 -5.75 4.30 -14.73
CA VAL A 133 -5.81 3.67 -13.42
C VAL A 133 -6.12 2.20 -13.68
N ASP A 134 -5.21 1.33 -13.24
CA ASP A 134 -5.46 -0.10 -13.23
C ASP A 134 -6.68 -0.41 -12.35
N VAL A 135 -7.75 -0.85 -13.02
CA VAL A 135 -9.02 -1.22 -12.40
C VAL A 135 -8.80 -2.38 -11.43
N SER A 136 -7.91 -3.32 -11.76
CA SER A 136 -7.66 -4.49 -10.93
C SER A 136 -6.99 -4.11 -9.60
N SER A 137 -5.92 -3.30 -9.64
CA SER A 137 -5.32 -2.67 -8.45
C SER A 137 -6.32 -1.89 -7.60
N SER A 138 -7.23 -1.16 -8.25
CA SER A 138 -8.26 -0.36 -7.56
C SER A 138 -9.27 -1.24 -6.83
N VAL A 139 -9.75 -2.29 -7.49
CA VAL A 139 -10.66 -3.28 -6.89
C VAL A 139 -9.99 -3.96 -5.72
N LEU A 140 -8.75 -4.46 -5.87
CA LEU A 140 -8.02 -5.11 -4.79
C LEU A 140 -7.82 -4.20 -3.57
N SER A 141 -7.47 -2.93 -3.81
CA SER A 141 -7.31 -1.93 -2.75
C SER A 141 -8.62 -1.68 -2.00
N LEU A 142 -9.76 -1.58 -2.71
CA LEU A 142 -11.08 -1.37 -2.11
C LEU A 142 -11.60 -2.61 -1.39
N MET A 143 -11.27 -3.82 -1.87
CA MET A 143 -11.66 -5.09 -1.24
C MET A 143 -11.06 -5.27 0.16
N THR A 144 -10.00 -4.54 0.51
CA THR A 144 -9.46 -4.57 1.88
C THR A 144 -10.44 -4.08 2.94
N VAL A 145 -11.38 -3.18 2.59
CA VAL A 145 -12.39 -2.63 3.51
C VAL A 145 -13.37 -3.71 3.97
N PRO A 146 -14.12 -4.41 3.07
CA PRO A 146 -15.02 -5.48 3.50
C PRO A 146 -14.26 -6.63 4.17
N ILE A 147 -13.03 -6.95 3.74
CA ILE A 147 -12.21 -7.96 4.41
C ILE A 147 -11.94 -7.56 5.87
N ALA A 148 -11.58 -6.31 6.15
CA ALA A 148 -11.34 -5.84 7.52
C ALA A 148 -12.59 -5.95 8.40
N VAL A 149 -13.77 -5.64 7.85
CA VAL A 149 -15.05 -5.82 8.54
C VAL A 149 -15.32 -7.30 8.85
N ILE A 150 -15.10 -8.20 7.88
CA ILE A 150 -15.28 -9.64 8.08
C ILE A 150 -14.30 -10.17 9.14
N VAL A 151 -13.06 -9.70 9.16
CA VAL A 151 -12.09 -10.04 10.21
C VAL A 151 -12.60 -9.61 11.57
N GLY A 152 -13.06 -8.36 11.72
CA GLY A 152 -13.63 -7.87 12.97
C GLY A 152 -14.83 -8.70 13.42
N TYR A 153 -15.78 -8.95 12.51
CA TYR A 153 -16.95 -9.78 12.75
C TYR A 153 -16.59 -11.20 13.19
N SER A 154 -15.59 -11.82 12.54
CA SER A 154 -15.12 -13.15 12.90
C SER A 154 -14.64 -13.21 14.36
N ARG A 155 -14.01 -12.15 14.88
CA ARG A 155 -13.50 -12.14 16.26
C ARG A 155 -14.62 -12.11 17.30
N VAL A 156 -15.74 -11.44 16.98
CA VAL A 156 -16.93 -11.38 17.85
C VAL A 156 -17.70 -12.69 17.79
N GLU A 157 -18.01 -13.18 16.58
CA GLU A 157 -18.82 -14.39 16.39
C GLU A 157 -18.13 -15.67 16.87
N LEU A 158 -16.81 -15.74 16.73
CA LEU A 158 -16.03 -16.86 17.26
C LEU A 158 -15.86 -16.75 18.79
N GLY A 159 -16.23 -15.63 19.40
CA GLY A 159 -16.22 -15.44 20.85
C GLY A 159 -14.89 -15.01 21.45
N TYR A 160 -13.93 -14.53 20.65
CA TYR A 160 -12.60 -14.11 21.11
C TYR A 160 -12.55 -12.69 21.68
N HIS A 161 -13.44 -11.80 21.23
CA HIS A 161 -13.46 -10.38 21.58
C HIS A 161 -14.90 -9.86 21.70
N THR A 162 -15.09 -8.81 22.51
CA THR A 162 -16.33 -8.03 22.51
C THR A 162 -16.39 -7.07 21.31
N ILE A 163 -17.58 -6.55 21.01
CA ILE A 163 -17.76 -5.53 19.96
C ILE A 163 -16.90 -4.30 20.28
N GLU A 164 -16.88 -3.84 21.54
CA GLU A 164 -16.09 -2.69 21.98
C GLU A 164 -14.58 -2.87 21.70
N GLN A 165 -14.04 -4.06 21.97
CA GLN A 165 -12.63 -4.39 21.72
C GLN A 165 -12.30 -4.37 20.23
N VAL A 166 -13.24 -4.82 19.38
CA VAL A 166 -13.09 -4.79 17.93
C VAL A 166 -13.21 -3.37 17.39
N VAL A 167 -14.16 -2.58 17.87
CA VAL A 167 -14.33 -1.18 17.48
C VAL A 167 -13.13 -0.34 17.90
N ALA A 168 -12.61 -0.52 19.11
CA ALA A 168 -11.38 0.15 19.56
C ALA A 168 -10.19 -0.23 18.67
N GLY A 169 -10.02 -1.52 18.36
CA GLY A 169 -8.98 -1.97 17.43
C GLY A 169 -9.14 -1.35 16.04
N ALA A 170 -10.36 -1.33 15.49
CA ALA A 170 -10.65 -0.70 14.21
C ALA A 170 -10.30 0.80 14.20
N ALA A 171 -10.73 1.55 15.23
CA ALA A 171 -10.45 2.98 15.36
C ALA A 171 -8.94 3.24 15.44
N ILE A 172 -8.21 2.52 16.30
CA ILE A 172 -6.75 2.65 16.42
C ILE A 172 -6.06 2.30 15.12
N GLY A 173 -6.48 1.22 14.44
CA GLY A 173 -5.93 0.80 13.15
C GLY A 173 -6.12 1.86 12.06
N LEU A 174 -7.32 2.42 11.94
CA LEU A 174 -7.61 3.50 11.00
C LEU A 174 -6.77 4.76 11.29
N MET A 175 -6.69 5.15 12.56
CA MET A 175 -5.91 6.32 12.99
C MET A 175 -4.42 6.13 12.72
N PHE A 176 -3.86 5.00 13.15
CA PHE A 176 -2.45 4.68 12.96
C PHE A 176 -2.09 4.52 11.49
N GLY A 177 -2.93 3.85 10.69
CA GLY A 177 -2.72 3.70 9.25
C GLY A 177 -2.77 5.03 8.52
N SER A 178 -3.70 5.91 8.88
CA SER A 178 -3.78 7.26 8.31
C SER A 178 -2.55 8.10 8.67
N MET A 179 -2.13 8.06 9.94
CA MET A 179 -0.92 8.74 10.41
C MET A 179 0.33 8.21 9.69
N TRP A 180 0.48 6.89 9.61
CA TRP A 180 1.60 6.23 8.94
C TRP A 180 1.65 6.56 7.44
N PHE A 181 0.50 6.63 6.77
CA PHE A 181 0.43 7.12 5.40
C PHE A 181 0.96 8.56 5.28
N LEU A 182 0.60 9.46 6.20
CA LEU A 182 1.12 10.83 6.16
C LEU A 182 2.63 10.89 6.39
N VAL A 183 3.15 10.09 7.34
CA VAL A 183 4.59 9.97 7.58
C VAL A 183 5.28 9.48 6.32
N THR A 184 4.81 8.38 5.74
CA THR A 184 5.45 7.77 4.57
C THR A 184 5.42 8.68 3.34
N THR A 185 4.32 9.39 3.13
CA THR A 185 4.16 10.26 1.97
C THR A 185 4.85 11.61 2.09
N ARG A 186 5.06 12.15 3.30
CA ARG A 186 5.72 13.46 3.49
C ARG A 186 7.20 13.35 3.82
N VAL A 187 7.59 12.39 4.64
CA VAL A 187 8.97 12.27 5.13
C VAL A 187 9.84 11.57 4.09
N PHE A 188 9.46 10.36 3.66
CA PHE A 188 10.29 9.59 2.71
C PHE A 188 10.29 10.20 1.31
N ALA A 189 9.18 10.80 0.86
CA ALA A 189 9.16 11.47 -0.44
C ALA A 189 10.09 12.70 -0.48
N LYS A 190 10.18 13.45 0.62
CA LYS A 190 11.04 14.62 0.72
C LYS A 190 12.52 14.21 0.83
N GLN A 191 12.84 13.31 1.76
CA GLN A 191 14.22 12.86 1.98
C GLN A 191 14.82 12.20 0.73
N PHE A 192 14.04 11.38 0.01
CA PHE A 192 14.52 10.78 -1.24
C PHE A 192 14.74 11.83 -2.33
N SER A 193 13.88 12.86 -2.40
CA SER A 193 14.07 13.95 -3.35
C SER A 193 15.30 14.81 -3.04
N GLU A 194 15.71 14.89 -1.77
CA GLU A 194 16.89 15.63 -1.32
C GLU A 194 18.16 14.81 -1.58
N LEU A 195 18.18 13.51 -1.26
CA LEU A 195 19.30 12.60 -1.56
C LEU A 195 19.61 12.55 -3.07
N VAL A 196 18.59 12.46 -3.92
CA VAL A 196 18.78 12.48 -5.38
C VAL A 196 19.36 13.81 -5.86
N LYS A 197 18.97 14.94 -5.23
CA LYS A 197 19.54 16.25 -5.57
C LYS A 197 20.99 16.36 -5.14
N GLU A 198 21.33 15.88 -3.94
CA GLU A 198 22.72 15.87 -3.46
C GLU A 198 23.61 15.00 -4.35
N ASP A 199 23.15 13.80 -4.74
CA ASP A 199 23.88 12.94 -5.69
C ASP A 199 24.02 13.60 -7.07
N ASP A 200 22.98 14.30 -7.54
CA ASP A 200 23.06 15.06 -8.77
C ASP A 200 24.02 16.26 -8.64
N ASP A 201 24.07 16.96 -7.53
CA ASP A 201 24.95 18.11 -7.33
C ASP A 201 26.42 17.65 -7.19
N HIS A 202 26.68 16.54 -6.48
CA HIS A 202 27.99 15.90 -6.41
C HIS A 202 28.43 15.34 -7.77
N ALA A 203 27.52 14.71 -8.53
CA ALA A 203 27.81 14.25 -9.88
C ALA A 203 27.95 15.41 -10.88
N SER A 204 27.30 16.55 -10.65
CA SER A 204 27.39 17.78 -11.46
C SER A 204 28.75 18.45 -11.28
N ASN A 205 29.20 18.58 -10.03
CA ASN A 205 30.54 19.06 -9.71
C ASN A 205 31.64 18.13 -10.24
N SER A 206 31.38 16.82 -10.33
CA SER A 206 32.36 15.86 -10.83
C SER A 206 32.27 15.57 -12.35
N ALA A 207 31.26 16.04 -13.08
CA ALA A 207 31.02 15.63 -14.47
C ALA A 207 30.67 16.79 -15.43
N ARG A 208 31.67 17.62 -15.71
CA ARG A 208 31.78 18.44 -16.93
C ARG A 208 31.94 17.60 -18.23
N VAL A 209 31.78 16.27 -18.21
CA VAL A 209 32.22 15.41 -19.34
C VAL A 209 31.23 14.35 -19.87
N ARG A 210 30.14 13.92 -19.20
CA ARG A 210 29.35 12.76 -19.72
C ARG A 210 27.83 12.91 -19.68
N GLY A 211 27.32 13.81 -20.52
CA GLY A 211 25.89 14.18 -20.64
C GLY A 211 24.91 13.18 -21.30
N LYS A 212 25.31 11.94 -21.64
CA LYS A 212 24.40 10.96 -22.29
C LYS A 212 23.92 9.81 -21.40
N LYS A 213 24.72 9.36 -20.41
CA LYS A 213 24.32 8.25 -19.50
C LYS A 213 23.34 8.73 -18.40
N ARG A 214 23.46 10.00 -18.01
CA ARG A 214 22.77 10.62 -16.87
C ARG A 214 21.27 10.88 -17.10
N ARG A 215 20.87 11.18 -18.34
CA ARG A 215 19.44 11.29 -18.72
C ARG A 215 18.68 9.96 -18.62
N ARG A 216 19.36 8.82 -18.82
CA ARG A 216 18.73 7.49 -18.69
C ARG A 216 18.48 7.09 -17.24
N PHE A 217 19.38 7.41 -16.32
CA PHE A 217 19.22 7.05 -14.90
C PHE A 217 18.17 7.91 -14.20
N GLY A 218 18.12 9.22 -14.49
CA GLY A 218 17.05 10.10 -13.99
C GLY A 218 15.66 9.80 -14.60
N LYS A 219 15.60 9.26 -15.83
CA LYS A 219 14.35 8.75 -16.43
C LYS A 219 13.94 7.44 -15.74
N LEU A 220 14.88 6.50 -15.54
CA LEU A 220 14.65 5.24 -14.82
C LEU A 220 14.17 5.47 -13.38
N LEU A 221 14.78 6.40 -12.64
CA LEU A 221 14.38 6.76 -11.28
C LEU A 221 13.02 7.47 -11.22
N ARG A 222 12.70 8.30 -12.21
CA ARG A 222 11.38 8.93 -12.31
C ARG A 222 10.30 7.93 -12.77
N GLU A 223 10.70 6.84 -13.41
CA GLU A 223 9.85 5.69 -13.75
C GLU A 223 9.67 4.72 -12.58
N THR A 224 10.67 4.55 -11.71
CA THR A 224 10.56 3.73 -10.46
C THR A 224 9.95 4.50 -9.29
N LEU A 225 10.07 5.83 -9.25
CA LEU A 225 9.40 6.70 -8.25
C LEU A 225 8.04 7.21 -8.73
N ASN A 226 7.76 7.18 -10.03
CA ASN A 226 6.38 7.05 -10.44
C ASN A 226 5.93 5.70 -9.89
N MET A 227 4.88 5.73 -9.07
CA MET A 227 4.15 4.54 -8.63
C MET A 227 3.51 3.85 -9.85
N ARG A 228 4.32 3.32 -10.76
CA ARG A 228 3.92 2.80 -12.06
C ARG A 228 3.82 1.29 -11.97
N ASP A 229 2.56 0.87 -11.95
CA ASP A 229 2.08 -0.38 -12.55
C ASP A 229 2.61 -1.71 -11.97
N SER A 230 3.08 -1.74 -10.71
CA SER A 230 3.67 -2.99 -10.14
C SER A 230 3.05 -3.48 -8.83
N SER A 231 1.78 -3.17 -8.56
CA SER A 231 1.01 -3.86 -7.52
C SER A 231 -0.20 -4.58 -8.12
N MET A 232 0.05 -5.80 -8.57
CA MET A 232 -0.89 -6.85 -9.02
C MET A 232 -1.45 -6.70 -10.44
N CYS A 233 -1.07 -7.67 -11.27
CA CYS A 233 -1.48 -7.93 -12.66
C CYS A 233 -0.78 -7.06 -13.73
N ALA A 234 0.25 -7.65 -14.35
CA ALA A 234 0.83 -7.20 -15.60
C ALA A 234 -0.26 -6.88 -16.64
N ASN A 235 -0.17 -5.70 -17.27
CA ASN A 235 -1.09 -5.27 -18.32
C ASN A 235 -0.43 -5.50 -19.70
N PRO A 236 -1.06 -6.21 -20.66
CA PRO A 236 -0.52 -6.55 -22.00
C PRO A 236 -0.23 -5.35 -22.92
N LEU A 237 -0.44 -4.12 -22.46
CA LEU A 237 -0.27 -2.88 -23.23
C LEU A 237 1.17 -2.37 -23.27
N THR A 238 2.10 -3.06 -22.61
CA THR A 238 3.55 -2.82 -22.77
C THR A 238 4.03 -3.02 -24.21
N ILE A 239 3.31 -3.82 -25.02
CA ILE A 239 3.66 -4.09 -26.42
C ILE A 239 3.35 -2.90 -27.36
N SER A 240 2.39 -2.02 -27.02
CA SER A 240 2.07 -0.88 -27.91
C SER A 240 2.93 0.35 -27.66
N ARG A 241 3.52 0.46 -26.46
CA ARG A 241 4.28 1.65 -26.03
C ARG A 241 5.71 1.67 -26.56
N GLU A 242 6.27 0.51 -26.85
CA GLU A 242 7.57 0.37 -27.50
C GLU A 242 7.55 0.86 -28.97
N ARG A 243 6.39 0.75 -29.64
CA ARG A 243 6.22 1.20 -31.03
C ARG A 243 6.18 2.73 -31.19
N VAL A 244 5.79 3.47 -30.15
CA VAL A 244 5.63 4.94 -30.20
C VAL A 244 6.93 5.68 -29.81
N GLU A 245 7.81 5.07 -29.01
CA GLU A 245 9.09 5.72 -28.62
C GLU A 245 10.15 5.73 -29.73
N LEU A 246 9.95 5.03 -30.85
CA LEU A 246 10.91 5.01 -31.97
C LEU A 246 10.72 6.14 -33.01
N GLU A 247 9.56 6.77 -33.09
CA GLU A 247 9.28 7.77 -34.15
C GLU A 247 9.54 9.24 -33.77
N ASN A 248 9.78 9.57 -32.50
CA ASN A 248 9.92 10.97 -32.05
C ASN A 248 11.34 11.39 -31.60
N PHE A 249 12.37 10.67 -32.02
CA PHE A 249 13.77 11.01 -31.73
C PHE A 249 14.44 11.82 -32.86
N ALA A 250 13.92 13.02 -33.17
CA ALA A 250 14.68 14.02 -33.91
C ALA A 250 14.20 15.45 -33.61
N PHE A 251 15.04 16.22 -32.93
CA PHE A 251 15.02 17.68 -32.98
C PHE A 251 16.48 18.15 -33.12
N PRO A 252 16.85 18.91 -34.17
CA PRO A 252 18.04 19.73 -34.15
C PRO A 252 17.70 21.16 -33.73
N MET A 253 18.49 21.70 -32.81
CA MET A 253 18.43 23.08 -32.33
C MET A 253 19.67 23.83 -32.84
N LYS A 254 19.48 24.79 -33.76
CA LYS A 254 20.39 25.86 -34.26
C LYS A 254 19.45 26.85 -35.00
N ASP A 255 19.36 28.16 -34.82
CA ASP A 255 20.23 29.20 -34.28
C ASP A 255 19.36 30.37 -33.77
N VAL A 256 19.75 30.98 -32.65
CA VAL A 256 19.31 32.32 -32.23
C VAL A 256 20.56 33.17 -32.15
N VAL A 257 20.94 33.83 -33.25
CA VAL A 257 21.66 35.13 -33.32
C VAL A 257 21.64 35.54 -34.80
N GLY A 258 20.95 36.63 -35.13
CA GLY A 258 21.09 37.32 -36.42
C GLY A 258 19.82 37.39 -37.27
N LEU A 259 18.88 38.26 -36.90
CA LEU A 259 17.88 38.84 -37.85
C LEU A 259 17.14 40.07 -37.27
N LEU A 260 17.84 40.92 -36.50
CA LEU A 260 17.37 42.26 -36.10
C LEU A 260 18.16 43.40 -36.77
N ASN A 261 18.75 43.16 -37.95
CA ASN A 261 19.27 44.22 -38.80
C ASN A 261 18.69 44.06 -40.21
N THR A 262 17.64 44.82 -40.52
CA THR A 262 17.34 45.22 -41.90
C THR A 262 18.33 46.32 -42.31
N PRO A 263 18.77 46.35 -43.58
CA PRO A 263 18.12 47.29 -44.48
C PRO A 263 17.95 46.77 -45.92
N SER A 264 16.78 47.12 -46.49
CA SER A 264 16.56 47.78 -47.78
C SER A 264 17.52 47.57 -48.98
N LEU A 265 16.87 47.44 -50.15
CA LEU A 265 17.34 47.70 -51.54
C LEU A 265 18.07 46.57 -52.28
N LYS A 266 17.40 45.97 -53.27
CA LYS A 266 17.47 46.45 -54.68
C LYS A 266 16.45 45.75 -55.59
N LYS A 267 15.88 46.55 -56.49
CA LYS A 267 15.09 46.22 -57.69
C LYS A 267 15.90 45.39 -58.71
N VAL A 268 15.18 45.01 -59.80
CA VAL A 268 15.63 44.76 -61.19
C VAL A 268 15.86 43.27 -61.45
N ASP A 269 15.17 42.55 -62.35
CA ASP A 269 14.24 42.86 -63.46
C ASP A 269 13.04 41.89 -63.46
#